data_AF-A0A8E0IBN4-F1
#
_entry.id   AF-A0A8E0IBN4-F1
#
_cell.length_a   1.000
_cell.length_b   1.000
_cell.length_c   1.000
_cell.angle_alpha   90.00
_cell.angle_beta   90.00
_cell.angle_gamma   90.00
#
_symmetry.space_group_name_H-M   'P 1'
#
loop_
_entity.id
_entity.type
_entity.pdbx_description
1 polymer ?
#
loop_
_entity_poly.entity_id
_entity_poly.type
_entity_poly.pdbx_seq_one_letter_code
_entity_poly.pdbx_strand_id
1 'polypeptide(L)'
;MQEMKFSIYAITSYQSLIPVFFLMEQTLMRSYSKFVIKTTLRNKFNFIPVILLIGVTLFLLIMNTSAIKKQGYKASIQQNIAETNSLINVYTKNINEAKTSKDREIPYRAREQAKQVRSDNQLSLELATQQKWRSSLKVQLQIINATDMQTIKHHPSSVSPDYISSVYATRTLYKRLIKLNLRPDVVGMETQGFPFTLRMVDVLFPVAVVLVMVTLLTSVFTQTFIDHIDLDDMWPLSRSKLIFTKIGFSVVFAFAIYLVCLVLGFVGASMINGSSSLDYPIVMVSNSSTDIISVRTLLLQSLPLQLLCIIFMTMCVYLITYLIRNRLAAMFMNVLIFCGASLSVLKIEPISHMVHLLPFSYFNTINVLTKQAAHDTGNQQLTFATGIWVLIFWIAVIGVLIAVVNWVHSRRLQHRTVS
;
A
#
# COMPACT_ATOMS: atom_id res chain seq x y z
N MET A 1 -65.35 -31.99 -14.66
CA MET A 1 -64.27 -32.84 -14.10
C MET A 1 -63.06 -32.99 -15.04
N GLN A 2 -63.22 -32.85 -16.36
CA GLN A 2 -62.13 -32.94 -17.35
C GLN A 2 -61.24 -31.68 -17.41
N GLU A 3 -61.81 -30.49 -17.18
CA GLU A 3 -61.04 -29.22 -17.12
C GLU A 3 -60.15 -29.09 -15.87
N MET A 4 -60.58 -29.67 -14.74
CA MET A 4 -59.79 -29.65 -13.49
C MET A 4 -58.54 -30.55 -13.60
N LYS A 5 -58.59 -31.62 -14.41
CA LYS A 5 -57.41 -32.46 -14.70
C LYS A 5 -56.39 -31.74 -15.59
N PHE A 6 -56.81 -30.88 -16.51
CA PHE A 6 -55.91 -30.07 -17.35
C PHE A 6 -55.15 -29.02 -16.54
N SER A 7 -55.81 -28.38 -15.56
CA SER A 7 -55.19 -27.38 -14.68
C SER A 7 -54.13 -27.99 -13.75
N ILE A 8 -54.38 -29.18 -13.20
CA ILE A 8 -53.41 -29.87 -12.32
C ILE A 8 -52.20 -30.40 -13.13
N TYR A 9 -52.40 -30.86 -14.37
CA TYR A 9 -51.30 -31.27 -15.25
C TYR A 9 -50.40 -30.09 -15.69
N ALA A 10 -50.98 -28.91 -15.92
CA ALA A 10 -50.23 -27.70 -16.23
C ALA A 10 -49.38 -27.22 -15.03
N ILE A 11 -49.90 -27.34 -13.80
CA ILE A 11 -49.19 -26.93 -12.57
C ILE A 11 -48.06 -27.90 -12.21
N THR A 12 -48.27 -29.21 -12.38
CA THR A 12 -47.23 -30.24 -12.16
C THR A 12 -46.14 -30.23 -13.23
N SER A 13 -46.50 -29.94 -14.49
CA SER A 13 -45.55 -29.66 -15.58
C SER A 13 -44.64 -28.46 -15.25
N TYR A 14 -45.20 -27.35 -14.75
CA TYR A 14 -44.42 -26.17 -14.36
C TYR A 14 -43.46 -26.46 -13.19
N GLN A 15 -43.88 -27.22 -12.17
CA GLN A 15 -42.99 -27.62 -11.07
C GLN A 15 -41.83 -28.53 -11.52
N SER A 16 -42.05 -29.37 -12.53
CA SER A 16 -40.99 -30.20 -13.14
C SER A 16 -40.01 -29.44 -14.04
N LEU A 17 -40.39 -28.25 -14.50
CA LEU A 17 -39.57 -27.37 -15.32
C LEU A 17 -38.68 -26.42 -14.50
N ILE A 18 -39.04 -26.11 -13.25
CA ILE A 18 -38.23 -25.25 -12.36
C ILE A 18 -36.78 -25.77 -12.22
N PRO A 19 -36.51 -27.08 -11.99
CA PRO A 19 -35.16 -27.62 -11.96
C PRO A 19 -34.43 -27.46 -13.30
N VAL A 20 -35.15 -27.62 -14.42
CA VAL A 20 -34.58 -27.52 -15.79
C VAL A 20 -34.24 -26.08 -16.14
N PHE A 21 -35.13 -25.12 -15.84
CA PHE A 21 -34.86 -23.69 -16.01
C PHE A 21 -33.74 -23.21 -15.11
N PHE A 22 -33.69 -23.68 -13.86
CA PHE A 22 -32.60 -23.37 -12.93
C PHE A 22 -31.25 -23.95 -13.42
N LEU A 23 -31.24 -25.19 -13.92
CA LEU A 23 -30.05 -25.80 -14.53
C LEU A 23 -29.61 -25.05 -15.79
N MET A 24 -30.54 -24.66 -16.65
CA MET A 24 -30.27 -23.88 -17.86
C MET A 24 -29.72 -22.48 -17.53
N GLU A 25 -30.27 -21.83 -16.51
CA GLU A 25 -29.78 -20.54 -16.06
C GLU A 25 -28.36 -20.66 -15.45
N GLN A 26 -28.10 -21.72 -14.68
CA GLN A 26 -26.75 -22.00 -14.19
C GLN A 26 -25.75 -22.26 -15.32
N THR A 27 -26.14 -22.99 -16.38
CA THR A 27 -25.25 -23.24 -17.52
C THR A 27 -24.99 -21.97 -18.33
N LEU A 28 -25.99 -21.09 -18.49
CA LEU A 28 -25.83 -19.77 -19.10
C LEU A 28 -24.89 -18.87 -18.28
N MET A 29 -25.06 -18.81 -16.95
CA MET A 29 -24.18 -18.06 -16.06
C MET A 29 -22.73 -18.57 -16.10
N ARG A 30 -22.54 -19.90 -16.12
CA ARG A 30 -21.20 -20.50 -16.30
C ARG A 30 -20.60 -20.14 -17.66
N SER A 31 -21.40 -20.14 -18.71
CA SER A 31 -20.97 -19.76 -20.06
C SER A 31 -20.58 -18.28 -20.14
N TYR A 32 -21.35 -17.39 -19.52
CA TYR A 32 -21.03 -15.97 -19.45
C TYR A 32 -19.74 -15.71 -18.66
N SER A 33 -19.58 -16.32 -17.47
CA SER A 33 -18.33 -16.22 -16.69
C SER A 33 -17.12 -16.69 -17.50
N LYS A 34 -17.24 -17.84 -18.19
CA LYS A 34 -16.19 -18.34 -19.09
C LYS A 34 -15.91 -17.37 -20.24
N PHE A 35 -16.93 -16.75 -20.81
CA PHE A 35 -16.78 -15.73 -21.84
C PHE A 35 -15.99 -14.52 -21.31
N VAL A 36 -16.36 -13.96 -20.15
CA VAL A 36 -15.64 -12.82 -19.55
C VAL A 36 -14.18 -13.18 -19.26
N ILE A 37 -13.92 -14.35 -18.66
CA ILE A 37 -12.56 -14.84 -18.39
C ILE A 37 -11.76 -14.98 -19.69
N LYS A 38 -12.30 -15.71 -20.67
CA LYS A 38 -11.61 -16.02 -21.92
C LYS A 38 -11.32 -14.76 -22.72
N THR A 39 -12.27 -13.84 -22.81
CA THR A 39 -12.09 -12.58 -23.54
C THR A 39 -11.04 -11.69 -22.86
N THR A 40 -11.07 -11.62 -21.53
CA THR A 40 -10.08 -10.89 -20.73
C THR A 40 -8.66 -11.44 -20.93
N LEU A 41 -8.49 -12.76 -20.87
CA LEU A 41 -7.19 -13.43 -21.01
C LEU A 41 -6.69 -13.51 -22.46
N ARG A 42 -7.58 -13.48 -23.47
CA ARG A 42 -7.18 -13.52 -24.88
C ARG A 42 -6.67 -12.15 -25.36
N ASN A 43 -7.08 -11.07 -24.70
CA ASN A 43 -6.66 -9.72 -25.06
C ASN A 43 -5.22 -9.45 -24.60
N LYS A 44 -4.26 -9.60 -25.53
CA LYS A 44 -2.82 -9.44 -25.26
C LYS A 44 -2.47 -8.09 -24.63
N PHE A 45 -3.23 -7.03 -24.93
CA PHE A 45 -3.01 -5.70 -24.35
C PHE A 45 -3.28 -5.65 -22.85
N ASN A 46 -4.08 -6.56 -22.29
CA ASN A 46 -4.30 -6.66 -20.85
C ASN A 46 -3.06 -7.18 -20.09
N PHE A 47 -2.06 -7.76 -20.75
CA PHE A 47 -0.83 -8.17 -20.07
C PHE A 47 0.21 -7.05 -19.97
N ILE A 48 0.11 -6.01 -20.82
CA ILE A 48 1.07 -4.90 -20.82
C ILE A 48 1.11 -4.18 -19.45
N PRO A 49 -0.03 -3.76 -18.86
CA PRO A 49 -0.01 -3.13 -17.53
C PRO A 49 0.51 -4.06 -16.42
N VAL A 50 0.24 -5.37 -16.52
CA VAL A 50 0.71 -6.37 -15.55
C VAL A 50 2.23 -6.53 -15.61
N ILE A 51 2.78 -6.66 -16.82
CA ILE A 51 4.24 -6.73 -17.03
C ILE A 51 4.91 -5.45 -16.52
N LEU A 52 4.29 -4.28 -16.78
CA LEU A 52 4.78 -3.01 -16.28
C LEU A 52 4.77 -2.96 -14.74
N LEU A 53 3.73 -3.47 -14.08
CA LEU A 53 3.67 -3.55 -12.61
C LEU A 53 4.80 -4.41 -12.04
N ILE A 54 5.07 -5.56 -12.67
CA ILE A 54 6.19 -6.44 -12.31
C ILE A 54 7.52 -5.70 -12.52
N GLY A 55 7.69 -5.02 -13.66
CA GLY A 55 8.87 -4.22 -13.96
C GLY A 55 9.13 -3.12 -12.93
N VAL A 56 8.11 -2.35 -12.56
CA VAL A 56 8.20 -1.31 -11.52
C VAL A 56 8.51 -1.90 -10.14
N THR A 57 7.97 -3.07 -9.82
CA THR A 57 8.27 -3.79 -8.57
C THR A 57 9.74 -4.19 -8.50
N LEU A 58 10.27 -4.77 -9.58
CA LEU A 58 11.70 -5.14 -9.67
C LEU A 58 12.60 -3.91 -9.65
N PHE A 59 12.20 -2.84 -10.35
CA PHE A 59 12.92 -1.57 -10.34
C PHE A 59 13.00 -0.99 -8.92
N LEU A 60 11.89 -0.99 -8.16
CA LEU A 60 11.87 -0.55 -6.76
C LEU A 60 12.83 -1.39 -5.90
N LEU A 61 12.85 -2.71 -6.07
CA LEU A 61 13.76 -3.59 -5.33
C LEU A 61 15.24 -3.29 -5.65
N ILE A 62 15.56 -3.11 -6.93
CA ILE A 62 16.93 -2.79 -7.40
C ILE A 62 17.36 -1.43 -6.87
N MET A 63 16.47 -0.42 -6.96
CA MET A 63 16.71 0.93 -6.45
C MET A 63 16.97 0.92 -4.95
N ASN A 64 16.11 0.31 -4.15
CA ASN A 64 16.29 0.22 -2.69
C ASN A 64 17.57 -0.53 -2.33
N THR A 65 17.85 -1.68 -2.98
CA THR A 65 19.06 -2.46 -2.72
C THR A 65 20.33 -1.67 -3.07
N SER A 66 20.28 -0.85 -4.13
CA SER A 66 21.38 0.02 -4.52
C SER A 66 21.54 1.20 -3.56
N ALA A 67 20.44 1.80 -3.12
CA ALA A 67 20.44 2.93 -2.18
C ALA A 67 20.97 2.53 -0.80
N ILE A 68 20.62 1.35 -0.28
CA ILE A 68 21.12 0.83 0.99
C ILE A 68 22.65 0.70 1.02
N LYS A 69 23.32 0.49 -0.11
CA LYS A 69 24.79 0.47 -0.13
C LYS A 69 25.41 1.80 0.30
N LYS A 70 24.70 2.92 0.07
CA LYS A 70 25.16 4.29 0.37
C LYS A 70 24.50 4.88 1.61
N GLN A 71 23.25 4.50 1.90
CA GLN A 71 22.43 5.09 2.98
C GLN A 71 21.99 4.06 4.03
N GLY A 72 22.43 2.80 3.89
CA GLY A 72 22.11 1.72 4.82
C GLY A 72 22.81 1.84 6.16
N TYR A 73 22.44 0.97 7.10
CA TYR A 73 23.01 0.92 8.46
C TYR A 73 24.55 0.94 8.49
N LYS A 74 25.21 0.09 7.69
CA LYS A 74 26.69 0.07 7.60
C LYS A 74 27.26 1.38 7.05
N ALA A 75 26.63 1.93 6.03
CA ALA A 75 27.08 3.17 5.39
C ALA A 75 26.91 4.37 6.33
N SER A 76 25.83 4.43 7.09
CA SER A 76 25.62 5.43 8.14
C SER A 76 26.70 5.35 9.22
N ILE A 77 27.07 4.14 9.69
CA ILE A 77 28.19 3.99 10.65
C ILE A 77 29.51 4.47 10.03
N GLN A 78 29.76 4.14 8.76
CA GLN A 78 30.97 4.58 8.05
C GLN A 78 31.03 6.11 7.90
N GLN A 79 29.90 6.75 7.62
CA GLN A 79 29.77 8.20 7.62
C GLN A 79 30.05 8.77 9.01
N ASN A 80 29.46 8.22 10.07
CA ASN A 80 29.71 8.65 11.45
C ASN A 80 31.20 8.54 11.82
N ILE A 81 31.91 7.50 11.36
CA ILE A 81 33.36 7.38 11.55
C ILE A 81 34.11 8.53 10.86
N ALA A 82 33.74 8.87 9.62
CA ALA A 82 34.37 9.95 8.87
C ALA A 82 34.11 11.32 9.52
N GLU A 83 32.88 11.59 9.95
CA GLU A 83 32.51 12.81 10.68
C GLU A 83 33.24 12.91 12.01
N THR A 84 33.31 11.81 12.76
CA THR A 84 34.04 11.76 14.04
C THR A 84 35.55 11.99 13.85
N ASN A 85 36.14 11.47 12.76
CA ASN A 85 37.54 11.77 12.42
C ASN A 85 37.77 13.27 12.17
N SER A 86 36.85 13.94 11.48
CA SER A 86 36.92 15.38 11.28
C SER A 86 36.86 16.14 12.60
N LEU A 87 35.95 15.77 13.51
CA LEU A 87 35.85 16.36 14.85
C LEU A 87 37.12 16.16 15.68
N ILE A 88 37.73 14.97 15.63
CA ILE A 88 39.01 14.70 16.31
C ILE A 88 40.10 15.66 15.80
N ASN A 89 40.15 15.94 14.50
CA ASN A 89 41.11 16.86 13.92
C ASN A 89 40.86 18.30 14.39
N VAL A 90 39.60 18.75 14.41
CA VAL A 90 39.21 20.08 14.93
C VAL A 90 39.62 20.23 16.40
N TYR A 91 39.27 19.27 17.25
CA TYR A 91 39.64 19.33 18.66
C TYR A 91 41.16 19.26 18.87
N THR A 92 41.88 18.50 18.04
CA THR A 92 43.35 18.45 18.09
C THR A 92 43.96 19.82 17.74
N LYS A 93 43.43 20.49 16.72
CA LYS A 93 43.84 21.86 16.37
C LYS A 93 43.57 22.84 17.53
N ASN A 94 42.37 22.81 18.10
CA ASN A 94 42.01 23.66 19.23
C ASN A 94 42.90 23.43 20.46
N ILE A 95 43.29 22.19 20.74
CA ILE A 95 44.24 21.87 21.82
C ILE A 95 45.62 22.49 21.54
N ASN A 96 46.09 22.44 20.30
CA ASN A 96 47.39 22.97 19.90
C ASN A 96 47.43 24.51 19.91
N GLU A 97 46.31 25.16 19.60
CA GLU A 97 46.18 26.63 19.56
C GLU A 97 45.83 27.25 20.93
N ALA A 98 45.40 26.44 21.89
CA ALA A 98 45.01 26.91 23.21
C ALA A 98 46.21 27.45 24.02
N LYS A 99 46.07 28.68 24.50
CA LYS A 99 47.14 29.44 25.17
C LYS A 99 47.37 29.03 26.62
N THR A 100 46.35 28.48 27.29
CA THR A 100 46.43 28.07 28.70
C THR A 100 46.11 26.58 28.87
N SER A 101 46.48 26.00 30.02
CA SER A 101 46.07 24.64 30.38
C SER A 101 44.55 24.52 30.54
N LYS A 102 43.90 25.57 31.06
CA LYS A 102 42.44 25.62 31.26
C LYS A 102 41.69 25.63 29.93
N ASP A 103 42.19 26.37 28.93
CA ASP A 103 41.60 26.40 27.59
C ASP A 103 41.76 25.07 26.83
N ARG A 104 42.75 24.25 27.20
CA ARG A 104 42.98 22.92 26.62
C ARG A 104 42.04 21.84 27.16
N GLU A 105 41.47 22.03 28.34
CA GLU A 105 40.76 20.96 29.05
C GLU A 105 39.48 20.50 28.33
N ILE A 106 38.64 21.45 27.92
CA ILE A 106 37.39 21.17 27.20
C ILE A 106 37.65 20.47 25.86
N PRO A 107 38.48 21.00 24.94
CA PRO A 107 38.73 20.34 23.67
C PRO A 107 39.46 18.99 23.83
N TYR A 108 40.30 18.84 24.87
CA TYR A 108 40.90 17.53 25.20
C TYR A 108 39.83 16.49 25.56
N ARG A 109 38.93 16.81 26.50
CA ARG A 109 37.83 15.90 26.88
C ARG A 109 36.93 15.56 25.69
N ALA A 110 36.57 16.56 24.88
CA ALA A 110 35.78 16.37 23.67
C ALA A 110 36.48 15.46 22.64
N ARG A 111 37.80 15.60 22.47
CA ARG A 111 38.59 14.73 21.59
C ARG A 111 38.62 13.28 22.07
N GLU A 112 38.83 13.05 23.36
CA GLU A 112 38.86 11.69 23.90
C GLU A 112 37.49 11.01 23.81
N GLN A 113 36.41 11.75 24.07
CA GLN A 113 35.04 11.25 23.82
C GLN A 113 34.83 10.91 22.32
N ALA A 114 35.27 11.77 21.41
CA ALA A 114 35.17 11.52 19.97
C ALA A 114 36.00 10.28 19.55
N LYS A 115 37.19 10.08 20.09
CA LYS A 115 37.99 8.87 19.85
C LYS A 115 37.28 7.61 20.32
N GLN A 116 36.63 7.65 21.49
CA GLN A 116 35.84 6.52 22.00
C GLN A 116 34.67 6.21 21.07
N VAL A 117 33.86 7.21 20.70
CA VAL A 117 32.74 7.05 19.76
C VAL A 117 33.21 6.48 18.41
N ARG A 118 34.36 6.94 17.90
CA ARG A 118 34.96 6.39 16.68
C ARG A 118 35.29 4.90 16.84
N SER A 119 35.93 4.53 17.95
CA SER A 119 36.30 3.14 18.21
C SER A 119 35.07 2.24 18.33
N ASP A 120 34.03 2.71 19.01
CA ASP A 120 32.77 1.98 19.15
C ASP A 120 32.06 1.84 17.79
N ASN A 121 32.10 2.88 16.95
CA ASN A 121 31.57 2.78 15.59
C ASN A 121 32.36 1.79 14.72
N GLN A 122 33.69 1.75 14.83
CA GLN A 122 34.52 0.75 14.13
C GLN A 122 34.17 -0.68 14.56
N LEU A 123 34.05 -0.92 15.87
CA LEU A 123 33.61 -2.21 16.40
C LEU A 123 32.20 -2.58 15.91
N SER A 124 31.27 -1.63 15.94
CA SER A 124 29.91 -1.84 15.43
C SER A 124 29.90 -2.22 13.95
N LEU A 125 30.71 -1.55 13.12
CA LEU A 125 30.82 -1.82 11.69
C LEU A 125 31.43 -3.21 11.43
N GLU A 126 32.45 -3.60 12.19
CA GLU A 126 33.05 -4.94 12.11
C GLU A 126 32.02 -6.03 12.46
N LEU A 127 31.31 -5.87 13.57
CA LEU A 127 30.25 -6.78 14.01
C LEU A 127 29.13 -6.88 12.97
N ALA A 128 28.69 -5.76 12.38
CA ALA A 128 27.71 -5.74 11.31
C ALA A 128 28.22 -6.43 10.03
N THR A 129 29.51 -6.30 9.73
CA THR A 129 30.16 -6.97 8.59
C THR A 129 30.15 -8.48 8.76
N GLN A 130 30.38 -8.96 9.98
CA GLN A 130 30.25 -10.37 10.38
C GLN A 130 28.78 -10.82 10.58
N GLN A 131 27.79 -9.99 10.22
CA GLN A 131 26.36 -10.25 10.42
C GLN A 131 25.94 -10.48 11.89
N LYS A 132 26.76 -10.06 12.86
CA LYS A 132 26.45 -10.08 14.30
C LYS A 132 25.58 -8.88 14.68
N TRP A 133 24.38 -8.80 14.09
CA TRP A 133 23.47 -7.65 14.17
C TRP A 133 23.13 -7.23 15.59
N ARG A 134 22.76 -8.18 16.46
CA ARG A 134 22.44 -7.90 17.86
C ARG A 134 23.59 -7.25 18.62
N SER A 135 24.83 -7.69 18.38
CA SER A 135 26.01 -7.12 19.04
C SER A 135 26.32 -5.73 18.48
N SER A 136 26.29 -5.55 17.16
CA SER A 136 26.47 -4.24 16.52
C SER A 136 25.45 -3.22 17.02
N LEU A 137 24.16 -3.59 17.04
CA LEU A 137 23.09 -2.72 17.54
C LEU A 137 23.24 -2.38 19.02
N LYS A 138 23.75 -3.31 19.85
CA LYS A 138 24.05 -3.00 21.26
C LYS A 138 25.11 -1.91 21.39
N VAL A 139 26.16 -1.96 20.57
CA VAL A 139 27.21 -0.93 20.55
C VAL A 139 26.64 0.42 20.09
N GLN A 140 25.84 0.46 19.02
CA GLN A 140 25.17 1.70 18.59
C GLN A 140 24.22 2.25 19.65
N LEU A 141 23.47 1.37 20.33
CA LEU A 141 22.59 1.78 21.42
C LEU A 141 23.38 2.37 22.60
N GLN A 142 24.57 1.86 22.89
CA GLN A 142 25.47 2.44 23.89
C GLN A 142 25.93 3.84 23.48
N ILE A 143 26.34 4.03 22.22
CA ILE A 143 26.71 5.34 21.68
C ILE A 143 25.54 6.33 21.87
N ILE A 144 24.34 6.01 21.38
CA ILE A 144 23.15 6.87 21.51
C ILE A 144 22.86 7.24 22.97
N ASN A 145 23.01 6.29 23.91
CA ASN A 145 22.78 6.57 25.33
C ASN A 145 23.87 7.46 25.95
N ALA A 146 25.12 7.36 25.48
CA ALA A 146 26.26 8.11 25.98
C ALA A 146 26.39 9.50 25.34
N THR A 147 25.84 9.70 24.14
CA THR A 147 25.85 10.99 23.42
C THR A 147 24.47 11.63 23.44
N ASP A 148 23.59 11.22 22.54
CA ASP A 148 22.38 11.94 22.17
C ASP A 148 21.42 12.05 23.36
N MET A 149 21.26 10.96 24.11
CA MET A 149 20.41 10.94 25.31
C MET A 149 20.95 11.83 26.44
N GLN A 150 22.28 11.96 26.58
CA GLN A 150 22.86 12.89 27.56
C GLN A 150 22.62 14.33 27.13
N THR A 151 22.82 14.66 25.86
CA THR A 151 22.54 15.99 25.30
C THR A 151 21.06 16.37 25.52
N ILE A 152 20.13 15.47 25.21
CA ILE A 152 18.69 15.70 25.41
C ILE A 152 18.36 15.91 26.90
N LYS A 153 18.98 15.15 27.80
CA LYS A 153 18.71 15.23 29.24
C LYS A 153 19.28 16.49 29.89
N HIS A 154 20.48 16.91 29.50
CA HIS A 154 21.20 18.02 30.12
C HIS A 154 20.95 19.37 29.45
N HIS A 155 20.60 19.36 28.16
CA HIS A 155 20.36 20.58 27.38
C HIS A 155 19.08 20.48 26.54
N PRO A 156 17.91 20.21 27.14
CA PRO A 156 16.66 19.99 26.40
C PRO A 156 16.26 21.21 25.54
N SER A 157 16.54 22.43 26.01
CA SER A 157 16.18 23.67 25.32
C SER A 157 17.00 23.97 24.06
N SER A 158 18.16 23.32 23.89
CA SER A 158 19.05 23.54 22.74
C SER A 158 18.87 22.49 21.64
N VAL A 159 17.88 21.60 21.79
CA VAL A 159 17.65 20.48 20.88
C VAL A 159 16.26 20.62 20.28
N SER A 160 16.17 20.49 18.95
CA SER A 160 14.87 20.58 18.28
C SER A 160 13.95 19.41 18.67
N PRO A 161 12.62 19.62 18.77
CA PRO A 161 11.67 18.54 19.00
C PRO A 161 11.80 17.38 18.01
N ASP A 162 12.06 17.68 16.73
CA ASP A 162 12.24 16.67 15.68
C ASP A 162 13.46 15.79 15.92
N TYR A 163 14.58 16.38 16.34
CA TYR A 163 15.77 15.61 16.70
C TYR A 163 15.48 14.72 17.91
N ILE A 164 14.85 15.25 18.96
CA ILE A 164 14.45 14.48 20.14
C ILE A 164 13.60 13.26 19.71
N SER A 165 12.57 13.50 18.91
CA SER A 165 11.68 12.45 18.38
C SER A 165 12.46 11.39 17.60
N SER A 166 13.36 11.80 16.70
CA SER A 166 14.18 10.87 15.89
C SER A 166 15.12 10.00 16.73
N VAL A 167 15.72 10.55 17.79
CA VAL A 167 16.61 9.81 18.70
C VAL A 167 15.82 8.79 19.50
N TYR A 168 14.67 9.18 20.06
CA TYR A 168 13.78 8.24 20.77
C TYR A 168 13.24 7.15 19.84
N ALA A 169 12.89 7.50 18.59
CA ALA A 169 12.47 6.57 17.56
C ALA A 169 13.54 5.52 17.26
N THR A 170 14.74 5.98 16.92
CA THR A 170 15.89 5.12 16.59
C THR A 170 16.26 4.22 17.78
N ARG A 171 16.31 4.79 18.98
CA ARG A 171 16.63 4.06 20.22
C ARG A 171 15.62 2.95 20.49
N THR A 172 14.33 3.25 20.34
CA THR A 172 13.25 2.30 20.59
C THR A 172 13.23 1.19 19.53
N LEU A 173 13.47 1.55 18.27
CA LEU A 173 13.67 0.61 17.16
C LEU A 173 14.85 -0.34 17.45
N TYR A 174 16.02 0.18 17.79
CA TYR A 174 17.22 -0.63 18.07
C TYR A 174 17.01 -1.59 19.24
N LYS A 175 16.39 -1.14 20.34
CA LYS A 175 16.02 -2.02 21.46
C LYS A 175 15.16 -3.19 21.00
N ARG A 176 14.18 -2.93 20.13
CA ARG A 176 13.29 -3.96 19.61
C ARG A 176 14.00 -4.92 18.66
N LEU A 177 14.84 -4.41 17.76
CA LEU A 177 15.68 -5.21 16.86
C LEU A 177 16.67 -6.11 17.62
N ILE A 178 17.30 -5.59 18.69
CA ILE A 178 18.18 -6.37 19.58
C ILE A 178 17.44 -7.53 20.25
N LYS A 179 16.20 -7.29 20.70
CA LYS A 179 15.36 -8.34 21.32
C LYS A 179 15.00 -9.44 20.34
N LEU A 180 14.72 -9.07 19.08
CA LEU A 180 14.32 -10.00 18.03
C LEU A 180 15.51 -10.59 17.24
N ASN A 181 16.73 -10.11 17.49
CA ASN A 181 17.94 -10.45 16.73
C ASN A 181 17.77 -10.23 15.21
N LEU A 182 17.20 -9.10 14.83
CA LEU A 182 16.93 -8.77 13.44
C LEU A 182 17.97 -7.80 12.87
N ARG A 183 18.25 -7.97 11.57
CA ARG A 183 19.06 -7.02 10.80
C ARG A 183 18.30 -5.70 10.65
N PRO A 184 18.93 -4.54 10.93
CA PRO A 184 18.30 -3.24 10.70
C PRO A 184 18.10 -2.99 9.20
N ASP A 185 16.92 -2.50 8.86
CA ASP A 185 16.56 -1.92 7.56
C ASP A 185 16.41 -0.39 7.69
N VAL A 186 16.40 0.30 6.56
CA VAL A 186 16.21 1.77 6.55
C VAL A 186 14.76 2.09 6.20
N VAL A 187 14.13 2.94 7.01
CA VAL A 187 12.74 3.38 6.81
C VAL A 187 12.61 4.03 5.42
N GLY A 188 11.65 3.56 4.64
CA GLY A 188 11.38 4.03 3.27
C GLY A 188 12.32 3.45 2.21
N MET A 189 13.30 2.62 2.60
CA MET A 189 14.20 1.90 1.69
C MET A 189 14.28 0.42 2.05
N GLU A 190 13.20 -0.15 2.57
CA GLU A 190 13.15 -1.53 3.01
C GLU A 190 13.56 -2.48 1.87
N THR A 191 14.30 -3.53 2.20
CA THR A 191 14.85 -4.47 1.20
C THR A 191 14.66 -5.93 1.55
N GLN A 192 14.43 -6.25 2.82
CA GLN A 192 14.19 -7.62 3.25
C GLN A 192 12.75 -8.05 2.96
N GLY A 193 12.50 -9.33 2.72
CA GLY A 193 11.21 -9.89 2.27
C GLY A 193 9.96 -9.21 2.84
N PHE A 194 9.67 -9.40 4.13
CA PHE A 194 8.46 -8.84 4.75
C PHE A 194 8.43 -7.30 4.82
N PRO A 195 9.49 -6.61 5.29
CA PRO A 195 9.56 -5.14 5.22
C PRO A 195 9.40 -4.58 3.79
N PHE A 196 9.96 -5.24 2.79
CA PHE A 196 9.84 -4.85 1.39
C PHE A 196 8.41 -5.02 0.88
N THR A 197 7.72 -6.10 1.24
CA THR A 197 6.29 -6.25 0.92
C THR A 197 5.49 -5.08 1.49
N LEU A 198 5.75 -4.66 2.73
CA LEU A 198 5.12 -3.49 3.30
C LEU A 198 5.44 -2.22 2.49
N ARG A 199 6.70 -2.04 2.08
CA ARG A 199 7.12 -0.92 1.23
C ARG A 199 6.43 -0.90 -0.13
N MET A 200 6.17 -2.07 -0.72
CA MET A 200 5.37 -2.18 -1.94
C MET A 200 3.93 -1.71 -1.72
N VAL A 201 3.32 -2.10 -0.60
CA VAL A 201 1.98 -1.64 -0.23
C VAL A 201 1.97 -0.11 -0.11
N ASP A 202 2.96 0.46 0.55
CA ASP A 202 3.07 1.90 0.76
C ASP A 202 3.25 2.70 -0.55
N VAL A 203 4.17 2.28 -1.42
CA VAL A 203 4.57 3.04 -2.62
C VAL A 203 3.76 2.67 -3.85
N LEU A 204 3.58 1.37 -4.10
CA LEU A 204 3.01 0.90 -5.35
C LEU A 204 1.49 0.96 -5.31
N PHE A 205 0.86 0.70 -4.17
CA PHE A 205 -0.60 0.64 -4.10
C PHE A 205 -1.28 1.94 -4.52
N PRO A 206 -0.93 3.12 -3.96
CA PRO A 206 -1.65 4.37 -4.27
C PRO A 206 -1.50 4.83 -5.73
N VAL A 207 -0.45 4.36 -6.43
CA VAL A 207 -0.07 4.88 -7.75
C VAL A 207 -0.02 3.78 -8.80
N ALA A 208 1.00 2.92 -8.75
CA ALA A 208 1.28 1.94 -9.79
C ALA A 208 0.17 0.87 -9.89
N VAL A 209 -0.26 0.33 -8.75
CA VAL A 209 -1.36 -0.65 -8.70
C VAL A 209 -2.65 0.01 -9.16
N VAL A 210 -2.99 1.20 -8.65
CA VAL A 210 -4.19 1.95 -9.10
C VAL A 210 -4.20 2.16 -10.61
N LEU A 211 -3.11 2.66 -11.18
CA LEU A 211 -2.96 2.90 -12.61
C LEU A 211 -3.18 1.60 -13.42
N VAL A 212 -2.52 0.53 -13.00
CA VAL A 212 -2.62 -0.78 -13.67
C VAL A 212 -4.03 -1.33 -13.55
N MET A 213 -4.65 -1.29 -12.37
CA MET A 213 -5.99 -1.81 -12.19
C MET A 213 -7.02 -1.00 -12.97
N VAL A 214 -6.97 0.33 -12.93
CA VAL A 214 -7.88 1.19 -13.69
C VAL A 214 -7.80 0.89 -15.19
N THR A 215 -6.60 0.75 -15.75
CA THR A 215 -6.41 0.48 -17.18
C THR A 215 -6.92 -0.92 -17.56
N LEU A 216 -6.62 -1.93 -16.75
CA LEU A 216 -7.12 -3.29 -16.93
C LEU A 216 -8.64 -3.36 -16.83
N LEU A 217 -9.22 -2.80 -15.78
CA LEU A 217 -10.65 -2.81 -15.52
C LEU A 217 -11.42 -2.06 -16.61
N THR A 218 -10.92 -0.90 -17.06
CA THR A 218 -11.51 -0.18 -18.20
C THR A 218 -11.50 -1.04 -19.45
N SER A 219 -10.39 -1.74 -19.74
CA SER A 219 -10.30 -2.67 -20.87
C SER A 219 -11.33 -3.81 -20.76
N VAL A 220 -11.48 -4.41 -19.57
CA VAL A 220 -12.45 -5.48 -19.30
C VAL A 220 -13.90 -5.01 -19.45
N PHE A 221 -14.22 -3.79 -19.03
CA PHE A 221 -15.59 -3.28 -19.13
C PHE A 221 -15.93 -2.73 -20.51
N THR A 222 -14.94 -2.26 -21.26
CA THR A 222 -15.13 -1.74 -22.63
C THR A 222 -15.23 -2.82 -23.70
N GLN A 223 -14.73 -4.04 -23.44
CA GLN A 223 -14.69 -5.11 -24.43
C GLN A 223 -16.07 -5.57 -24.95
N THR A 224 -17.15 -5.24 -24.23
CA THR A 224 -18.53 -5.56 -24.64
C THR A 224 -19.18 -4.43 -25.44
N PHE A 225 -18.56 -3.26 -25.54
CA PHE A 225 -19.07 -2.17 -26.35
C PHE A 225 -18.47 -2.23 -27.75
N ILE A 226 -19.30 -2.53 -28.75
CA ILE A 226 -18.95 -2.46 -30.18
C ILE A 226 -19.89 -1.43 -30.81
N ASP A 227 -19.33 -0.40 -31.44
CA ASP A 227 -20.09 0.66 -32.13
C ASP A 227 -21.26 1.23 -31.29
N HIS A 228 -20.99 1.50 -30.00
CA HIS A 228 -21.95 2.00 -28.99
C HIS A 228 -23.08 1.04 -28.59
N ILE A 229 -23.07 -0.20 -29.11
CA ILE A 229 -23.96 -1.29 -28.71
C ILE A 229 -23.30 -2.07 -27.58
N ASP A 230 -24.07 -2.37 -26.53
CA ASP A 230 -23.63 -3.19 -25.40
C ASP A 230 -23.96 -4.66 -25.69
N LEU A 231 -22.94 -5.47 -25.99
CA LEU A 231 -23.10 -6.91 -26.25
C LEU A 231 -23.62 -7.68 -25.05
N ASP A 232 -23.51 -7.13 -23.83
CA ASP A 232 -24.11 -7.76 -22.65
C ASP A 232 -25.65 -7.82 -22.79
N ASP A 233 -26.27 -6.89 -23.51
CA ASP A 233 -27.72 -6.87 -23.73
C ASP A 233 -28.20 -8.02 -24.65
N MET A 234 -27.29 -8.72 -25.34
CA MET A 234 -27.61 -9.86 -26.21
C MET A 234 -27.72 -11.19 -25.46
N TRP A 235 -27.28 -11.26 -24.20
CA TRP A 235 -27.37 -12.48 -23.40
C TRP A 235 -28.78 -12.68 -22.84
N PRO A 236 -29.35 -13.91 -22.86
CA PRO A 236 -30.67 -14.21 -22.31
C PRO A 236 -30.62 -14.34 -20.77
N LEU A 237 -30.02 -13.35 -20.11
CA LEU A 237 -29.85 -13.26 -18.66
C LEU A 237 -30.28 -11.87 -18.20
N SER A 238 -30.78 -11.77 -16.97
CA SER A 238 -31.10 -10.46 -16.41
C SER A 238 -29.84 -9.60 -16.32
N ARG A 239 -29.95 -8.33 -16.70
CA ARG A 239 -28.81 -7.38 -16.72
C ARG A 239 -28.11 -7.27 -15.37
N SER A 240 -28.86 -7.29 -14.27
CA SER A 240 -28.29 -7.29 -12.91
C SER A 240 -27.35 -8.48 -12.65
N LYS A 241 -27.69 -9.68 -13.14
CA LYS A 241 -26.83 -10.87 -13.01
C LYS A 241 -25.57 -10.76 -13.85
N LEU A 242 -25.66 -10.19 -15.06
CA LEU A 242 -24.50 -9.93 -15.92
C LEU A 242 -23.54 -8.94 -15.26
N ILE A 243 -24.06 -7.80 -14.80
CA ILE A 243 -23.29 -6.76 -14.10
C ILE A 243 -22.61 -7.32 -12.86
N PHE A 244 -23.36 -8.04 -12.01
CA PHE A 244 -22.82 -8.64 -10.79
C PHE A 244 -21.71 -9.65 -11.10
N THR A 245 -21.89 -10.48 -12.12
CA THR A 245 -20.88 -11.47 -12.53
C THR A 245 -19.63 -10.80 -13.06
N LYS A 246 -19.79 -9.76 -13.89
CA LYS A 246 -18.69 -9.02 -14.49
C LYS A 246 -17.88 -8.26 -13.44
N ILE A 247 -18.55 -7.51 -12.55
CA ILE A 247 -17.92 -6.81 -11.42
C ILE A 247 -17.24 -7.82 -10.47
N GLY A 248 -17.93 -8.90 -10.10
CA GLY A 248 -17.40 -9.93 -9.22
C GLY A 248 -16.13 -10.59 -9.78
N PHE A 249 -16.15 -10.97 -11.06
CA PHE A 249 -14.96 -11.45 -11.76
C PHE A 249 -13.83 -10.41 -11.74
N SER A 250 -14.14 -9.15 -12.08
CA SER A 250 -13.16 -8.07 -12.13
C SER A 250 -12.50 -7.80 -10.77
N VAL A 251 -13.25 -7.85 -9.66
CA VAL A 251 -12.71 -7.71 -8.30
C VAL A 251 -11.74 -8.86 -7.99
N VAL A 252 -12.16 -10.11 -8.22
CA VAL A 252 -11.33 -11.29 -7.96
C VAL A 252 -10.07 -11.26 -8.81
N PHE A 253 -10.19 -10.90 -10.09
CA PHE A 253 -9.08 -10.81 -11.02
C PHE A 253 -8.08 -9.72 -10.62
N ALA A 254 -8.56 -8.50 -10.31
CA ALA A 254 -7.71 -7.41 -9.86
C ALA A 254 -6.99 -7.74 -8.54
N PHE A 255 -7.71 -8.32 -7.57
CA PHE A 255 -7.14 -8.71 -6.28
C PHE A 255 -6.12 -9.84 -6.43
N ALA A 256 -6.38 -10.82 -7.30
CA ALA A 256 -5.42 -11.90 -7.58
C ALA A 256 -4.12 -11.36 -8.19
N ILE A 257 -4.20 -10.45 -9.18
CA ILE A 257 -3.01 -9.81 -9.77
C ILE A 257 -2.23 -9.04 -8.68
N TYR A 258 -2.94 -8.32 -7.82
CA TYR A 258 -2.34 -7.59 -6.72
C TYR A 258 -1.59 -8.53 -5.75
N LEU A 259 -2.20 -9.65 -5.34
CA LEU A 259 -1.57 -10.65 -4.48
C LEU A 259 -0.35 -11.30 -5.14
N VAL A 260 -0.44 -11.64 -6.43
CA VAL A 260 0.69 -12.18 -7.19
C VAL A 260 1.85 -11.19 -7.21
N CYS A 261 1.58 -9.90 -7.41
CA CYS A 261 2.59 -8.85 -7.34
C CYS A 261 3.28 -8.82 -5.96
N LEU A 262 2.52 -8.83 -4.86
CA LEU A 262 3.09 -8.87 -3.51
C LEU A 262 3.96 -10.11 -3.28
N VAL A 263 3.50 -11.29 -3.71
CA VAL A 263 4.24 -12.55 -3.56
C VAL A 263 5.54 -12.51 -4.38
N LEU A 264 5.51 -12.03 -5.62
CA LEU A 264 6.70 -11.90 -6.45
C LEU A 264 7.72 -10.95 -5.83
N GLY A 265 7.27 -9.81 -5.32
CA GLY A 265 8.14 -8.86 -4.63
C GLY A 265 8.73 -9.43 -3.34
N PHE A 266 7.93 -10.14 -2.53
CA PHE A 266 8.39 -10.85 -1.34
C PHE A 266 9.47 -11.87 -1.67
N VAL A 267 9.22 -12.73 -2.66
CA VAL A 267 10.16 -13.78 -3.07
C VAL A 267 11.45 -13.16 -3.60
N GLY A 268 11.36 -12.17 -4.50
CA GLY A 268 12.52 -11.47 -5.04
C GLY A 268 13.38 -10.81 -3.95
N ALA A 269 12.76 -10.08 -3.03
CA ALA A 269 13.44 -9.46 -1.91
C ALA A 269 14.08 -10.49 -0.95
N SER A 270 13.36 -11.59 -0.68
CA SER A 270 13.85 -12.66 0.19
C SER A 270 15.07 -13.37 -0.39
N MET A 271 15.09 -13.60 -1.71
CA MET A 271 16.22 -14.24 -2.39
C MET A 271 17.48 -13.38 -2.38
N ILE A 272 17.34 -12.05 -2.48
CA ILE A 272 18.49 -11.12 -2.57
C ILE A 272 18.99 -10.71 -1.18
N ASN A 273 18.08 -10.36 -0.27
CA ASN A 273 18.41 -9.69 1.00
C ASN A 273 18.02 -10.48 2.26
N GLY A 274 17.37 -11.63 2.10
CA GLY A 274 16.77 -12.42 3.18
C GLY A 274 15.33 -12.00 3.47
N SER A 275 14.53 -12.92 4.01
CA SER A 275 13.09 -12.72 4.25
C SER A 275 12.76 -11.82 5.45
N SER A 276 13.65 -11.78 6.45
CA SER A 276 13.39 -11.19 7.78
C SER A 276 12.17 -11.80 8.49
N SER A 277 11.65 -11.10 9.49
CA SER A 277 10.50 -11.55 10.31
C SER A 277 9.25 -10.72 10.05
N LEU A 278 8.07 -11.35 10.14
CA LEU A 278 6.79 -10.66 10.21
C LEU A 278 6.67 -9.76 11.45
N ASP A 279 7.40 -10.05 12.52
CA ASP A 279 7.41 -9.23 13.73
C ASP A 279 8.42 -8.08 13.65
N TYR A 280 8.93 -7.79 12.45
CA TYR A 280 9.82 -6.66 12.22
C TYR A 280 9.15 -5.36 12.68
N PRO A 281 9.83 -4.56 13.52
CA PRO A 281 9.26 -3.34 14.09
C PRO A 281 9.31 -2.16 13.12
N ILE A 282 8.19 -1.45 12.99
CA ILE A 282 8.05 -0.18 12.28
C ILE A 282 7.65 0.88 13.29
N VAL A 283 8.31 2.04 13.23
CA VAL A 283 8.02 3.18 14.10
C VAL A 283 6.75 3.87 13.60
N MET A 284 5.82 4.15 14.50
CA MET A 284 4.63 4.95 14.21
C MET A 284 4.89 6.41 14.54
N VAL A 285 4.20 7.31 13.83
CA VAL A 285 4.15 8.72 14.22
C VAL A 285 3.21 8.88 15.40
N SER A 286 3.70 9.49 16.48
CA SER A 286 2.90 9.84 17.64
C SER A 286 3.44 11.13 18.26
N ASN A 287 2.52 11.96 18.76
CA ASN A 287 2.80 13.31 19.25
C ASN A 287 3.54 13.32 20.60
N SER A 288 3.63 12.18 21.29
CA SER A 288 4.17 12.11 22.66
C SER A 288 4.89 10.81 23.03
N SER A 289 4.79 9.75 22.23
CA SER A 289 5.45 8.45 22.49
C SER A 289 5.98 7.83 21.21
N THR A 290 7.14 7.17 21.25
CA THR A 290 7.54 6.31 20.14
C THR A 290 6.79 4.99 20.24
N ASP A 291 5.69 4.88 19.51
CA ASP A 291 4.97 3.62 19.37
C ASP A 291 5.60 2.77 18.25
N ILE A 292 5.64 1.46 18.45
CA ILE A 292 6.10 0.49 17.46
C ILE A 292 4.95 -0.45 17.10
N ILE A 293 4.75 -0.64 15.80
CA ILE A 293 3.85 -1.65 15.24
C ILE A 293 4.65 -2.69 14.47
N SER A 294 4.15 -3.93 14.42
CA SER A 294 4.79 -5.00 13.64
C SER A 294 4.34 -4.95 12.18
N VAL A 295 5.24 -5.36 11.27
CA VAL A 295 4.90 -5.59 9.85
C VAL A 295 3.71 -6.55 9.71
N ARG A 296 3.61 -7.58 10.56
CA ARG A 296 2.47 -8.51 10.63
C ARG A 296 1.15 -7.78 10.76
N THR A 297 1.06 -6.87 11.72
CA THR A 297 -0.19 -6.14 12.01
C THR A 297 -0.54 -5.22 10.86
N LEU A 298 0.47 -4.51 10.32
CA LEU A 298 0.27 -3.62 9.19
C LEU A 298 -0.21 -4.36 7.94
N LEU A 299 0.41 -5.49 7.58
CA LEU A 299 -0.01 -6.29 6.43
C LEU A 299 -1.39 -6.92 6.61
N LEU A 300 -1.70 -7.45 7.80
CA LEU A 300 -3.03 -8.03 8.08
C LEU A 300 -4.14 -6.98 8.06
N GLN A 301 -3.86 -5.76 8.50
CA GLN A 301 -4.81 -4.64 8.43
C GLN A 301 -4.86 -4.02 7.03
N SER A 302 -3.77 -4.02 6.27
CA SER A 302 -3.76 -3.44 4.93
C SER A 302 -4.59 -4.26 3.94
N LEU A 303 -4.52 -5.59 3.98
CA LEU A 303 -5.23 -6.46 3.05
C LEU A 303 -6.74 -6.21 2.96
N PRO A 304 -7.53 -6.19 4.06
CA PRO A 304 -8.96 -5.90 3.98
C PRO A 304 -9.24 -4.47 3.48
N LEU A 305 -8.43 -3.48 3.88
CA LEU A 305 -8.62 -2.10 3.41
C LEU A 305 -8.37 -1.99 1.90
N GLN A 306 -7.32 -2.66 1.40
CA GLN A 306 -6.98 -2.68 -0.01
C GLN A 306 -8.00 -3.45 -0.84
N LEU A 307 -8.55 -4.55 -0.32
CA LEU A 307 -9.65 -5.26 -0.96
C LEU A 307 -10.86 -4.34 -1.13
N LEU A 308 -11.24 -3.60 -0.08
CA LEU A 308 -12.32 -2.61 -0.16
C LEU A 308 -12.01 -1.48 -1.16
N CYS A 309 -10.79 -0.96 -1.18
CA CYS A 309 -10.36 0.02 -2.19
C CYS A 309 -10.48 -0.54 -3.62
N ILE A 310 -10.12 -1.82 -3.83
CA ILE A 310 -10.26 -2.49 -5.13
C ILE A 310 -11.72 -2.67 -5.51
N ILE A 311 -12.61 -3.04 -4.58
CA ILE A 311 -14.05 -3.14 -4.82
C ILE A 311 -14.63 -1.78 -5.21
N PHE A 312 -14.36 -0.75 -4.42
CA PHE A 312 -14.76 0.62 -4.68
C PHE A 312 -14.30 1.09 -6.07
N MET A 313 -13.00 0.94 -6.36
CA MET A 313 -12.42 1.28 -7.65
C MET A 313 -13.07 0.53 -8.80
N THR A 314 -13.30 -0.78 -8.66
CA THR A 314 -13.92 -1.60 -9.70
C THR A 314 -15.32 -1.11 -10.04
N MET A 315 -16.13 -0.79 -9.03
CA MET A 315 -17.50 -0.29 -9.24
C MET A 315 -17.51 1.10 -9.88
N CYS A 316 -16.65 2.01 -9.45
CA CYS A 316 -16.48 3.33 -10.07
C CYS A 316 -16.05 3.23 -11.54
N VAL A 317 -15.02 2.43 -11.83
CA VAL A 317 -14.49 2.25 -13.18
C VAL A 317 -15.56 1.65 -14.10
N TYR A 318 -16.35 0.69 -13.59
CA TYR A 318 -17.53 0.19 -14.29
C TYR A 318 -18.52 1.30 -14.62
N LEU A 319 -18.94 2.09 -13.63
CA LEU A 319 -19.92 3.16 -13.80
C LEU A 319 -19.45 4.22 -14.82
N ILE A 320 -18.21 4.68 -14.70
CA ILE A 320 -17.62 5.68 -15.61
C ILE A 320 -17.54 5.11 -17.03
N THR A 321 -17.10 3.86 -17.18
CA THR A 321 -17.03 3.19 -18.48
C THR A 321 -18.40 3.07 -19.13
N TYR A 322 -19.42 2.71 -18.34
CA TYR A 322 -20.79 2.57 -18.81
C TYR A 322 -21.39 3.90 -19.30
N LEU A 323 -21.06 5.01 -18.62
CA LEU A 323 -21.54 6.35 -18.99
C LEU A 323 -20.83 6.88 -20.24
N ILE A 324 -19.53 6.65 -20.37
CA ILE A 324 -18.73 7.21 -21.48
C ILE A 324 -18.87 6.38 -22.77
N ARG A 325 -18.94 5.05 -22.67
CA ARG A 325 -19.08 4.10 -23.81
C ARG A 325 -18.02 4.23 -24.90
N ASN A 326 -16.91 4.89 -24.59
CA ASN A 326 -15.75 5.04 -25.45
C ASN A 326 -14.51 4.62 -24.66
N ARG A 327 -13.75 3.67 -25.20
CA ARG A 327 -12.63 3.04 -24.50
C ARG A 327 -11.54 4.02 -24.12
N LEU A 328 -11.12 4.86 -25.06
CA LEU A 328 -10.00 5.78 -24.86
C LEU A 328 -10.40 6.89 -23.87
N ALA A 329 -11.58 7.48 -24.06
CA ALA A 329 -12.09 8.52 -23.16
C ALA A 329 -12.34 7.99 -21.73
N ALA A 330 -12.90 6.79 -21.59
CA ALA A 330 -13.11 6.17 -20.28
C ALA A 330 -11.80 5.90 -19.55
N MET A 331 -10.78 5.41 -20.27
CA MET A 331 -9.47 5.14 -19.71
C MET A 331 -8.81 6.43 -19.21
N PHE A 332 -8.84 7.49 -20.02
CA PHE A 332 -8.31 8.80 -19.64
C PHE A 332 -9.01 9.35 -18.38
N MET A 333 -10.34 9.35 -18.36
CA MET A 333 -11.13 9.83 -17.22
C MET A 333 -10.87 9.03 -15.95
N ASN A 334 -10.84 7.69 -16.04
CA ASN A 334 -10.57 6.86 -14.87
C ASN A 334 -9.15 7.09 -14.34
N VAL A 335 -8.13 7.19 -15.20
CA VAL A 335 -6.75 7.45 -14.76
C VAL A 335 -6.66 8.82 -14.06
N LEU A 336 -7.26 9.85 -14.65
CA LEU A 336 -7.25 11.20 -14.09
C LEU A 336 -7.90 11.23 -12.70
N ILE A 337 -9.09 10.63 -12.56
CA ILE A 337 -9.82 10.60 -11.28
C ILE A 337 -9.05 9.79 -10.23
N PHE A 338 -8.64 8.57 -10.55
CA PHE A 338 -8.08 7.66 -9.56
C PHE A 338 -6.65 8.02 -9.17
N CYS A 339 -5.76 8.22 -10.14
CA CYS A 339 -4.38 8.60 -9.84
C CYS A 339 -4.30 10.05 -9.33
N GLY A 340 -5.12 10.95 -9.88
CA GLY A 340 -5.19 12.33 -9.41
C GLY A 340 -5.66 12.42 -7.97
N ALA A 341 -6.75 11.74 -7.61
CA ALA A 341 -7.29 11.78 -6.25
C ALA A 341 -6.36 11.06 -5.25
N SER A 342 -5.81 9.88 -5.58
CA SER A 342 -4.96 9.12 -4.65
C SER A 342 -3.67 9.88 -4.27
N LEU A 343 -3.10 10.66 -5.20
CA LEU A 343 -1.88 11.43 -4.99
C LEU A 343 -2.09 12.77 -4.27
N SER A 344 -3.28 13.37 -4.41
CA SER A 344 -3.56 14.74 -3.97
C SER A 344 -4.37 14.84 -2.69
N VAL A 345 -5.23 13.86 -2.39
CA VAL A 345 -6.24 13.97 -1.31
C VAL A 345 -5.65 14.30 0.07
N LEU A 346 -4.45 13.79 0.38
CA LEU A 346 -3.79 14.03 1.67
C LEU A 346 -2.94 15.31 1.70
N LYS A 347 -2.76 15.99 0.56
CA LYS A 347 -1.85 17.14 0.42
C LYS A 347 -2.58 18.48 0.27
N ILE A 348 -3.90 18.44 0.06
CA ILE A 348 -4.71 19.64 -0.14
C ILE A 348 -5.20 20.15 1.22
N GLU A 349 -4.57 21.22 1.71
CA GLU A 349 -4.87 21.81 3.02
C GLU A 349 -6.36 22.21 3.21
N PRO A 350 -7.06 22.82 2.22
CA PRO A 350 -8.47 23.19 2.38
C PRO A 350 -9.43 22.05 2.70
N ILE A 351 -9.11 20.81 2.31
CA ILE A 351 -9.98 19.64 2.54
C ILE A 351 -9.49 18.77 3.70
N SER A 352 -8.36 19.11 4.35
CA SER A 352 -7.69 18.34 5.41
C SER A 352 -8.63 17.90 6.55
N HIS A 353 -9.60 18.73 6.93
CA HIS A 353 -10.59 18.38 7.95
C HIS A 353 -11.58 17.29 7.52
N MET A 354 -11.82 17.13 6.22
CA MET A 354 -12.81 16.19 5.66
C MET A 354 -12.17 14.99 4.95
N VAL A 355 -10.84 14.91 4.85
CA VAL A 355 -10.15 13.80 4.15
C VAL A 355 -10.50 12.42 4.69
N HIS A 356 -10.85 12.29 5.97
CA HIS A 356 -11.27 11.02 6.55
C HIS A 356 -12.58 10.48 5.96
N LEU A 357 -13.42 11.33 5.35
CA LEU A 357 -14.68 10.92 4.68
C LEU A 357 -14.48 10.53 3.21
N LEU A 358 -13.30 10.80 2.65
CA LEU A 358 -13.00 10.55 1.25
C LEU A 358 -12.41 9.14 1.09
N PRO A 359 -12.96 8.31 0.17
CA PRO A 359 -12.49 6.93 0.00
C PRO A 359 -11.05 6.88 -0.51
N PHE A 360 -10.61 7.89 -1.28
CA PHE A 360 -9.26 7.98 -1.83
C PHE A 360 -8.16 8.12 -0.77
N SER A 361 -8.49 8.65 0.42
CA SER A 361 -7.52 8.76 1.51
C SER A 361 -6.99 7.40 1.96
N TYR A 362 -7.83 6.36 1.86
CA TYR A 362 -7.51 5.00 2.29
C TYR A 362 -6.70 4.20 1.27
N PHE A 363 -6.47 4.73 0.06
CA PHE A 363 -5.50 4.19 -0.88
C PHE A 363 -4.07 4.35 -0.35
N ASN A 364 -3.81 5.36 0.48
CA ASN A 364 -2.54 5.53 1.20
C ASN A 364 -2.53 4.67 2.48
N THR A 365 -2.77 3.36 2.32
CA THR A 365 -3.08 2.44 3.42
C THR A 365 -2.02 2.45 4.53
N ILE A 366 -0.73 2.35 4.20
CA ILE A 366 0.33 2.31 5.23
C ILE A 366 0.38 3.63 6.00
N ASN A 367 0.29 4.76 5.31
CA ASN A 367 0.28 6.08 5.98
C ASN A 367 -0.92 6.26 6.92
N VAL A 368 -2.07 5.68 6.59
CA VAL A 368 -3.24 5.65 7.51
C VAL A 368 -2.93 4.79 8.73
N LEU A 369 -2.38 3.58 8.52
CA LEU A 369 -2.12 2.62 9.60
C LEU A 369 -0.98 3.06 10.54
N THR A 370 0.05 3.73 10.02
CA THR A 370 1.19 4.25 10.80
C THR A 370 0.92 5.62 11.44
N LYS A 371 -0.30 6.16 11.24
CA LYS A 371 -0.74 7.51 11.65
C LYS A 371 0.01 8.67 10.96
N GLN A 372 0.85 8.39 9.97
CA GLN A 372 1.53 9.42 9.18
C GLN A 372 0.51 10.35 8.50
N ALA A 373 -0.51 9.80 7.87
CA ALA A 373 -1.51 10.61 7.15
C ALA A 373 -2.38 11.44 8.12
N ALA A 374 -2.64 10.95 9.34
CA ALA A 374 -3.33 11.71 10.38
C ALA A 374 -2.47 12.87 10.90
N HIS A 375 -1.16 12.65 11.02
CA HIS A 375 -0.20 13.68 11.38
C HIS A 375 -0.09 14.76 10.28
N ASP A 376 0.10 14.35 9.02
CA ASP A 376 0.30 15.28 7.89
C ASP A 376 -0.92 16.16 7.61
N THR A 377 -2.12 15.65 7.88
CA THR A 377 -3.39 16.37 7.66
C THR A 377 -3.94 17.02 8.92
N GLY A 378 -3.33 16.80 10.08
CA GLY A 378 -3.88 17.19 11.38
C GLY A 378 -5.20 16.48 11.76
N ASN A 379 -5.60 15.43 11.03
CA ASN A 379 -6.89 14.76 11.18
C ASN A 379 -6.78 13.40 11.87
N GLN A 380 -7.00 13.38 13.20
CA GLN A 380 -6.92 12.17 14.02
C GLN A 380 -8.01 11.12 13.73
N GLN A 381 -9.06 11.49 12.99
CA GLN A 381 -10.12 10.55 12.60
C GLN A 381 -9.68 9.64 11.45
N LEU A 382 -8.55 9.92 10.80
CA LEU A 382 -8.03 9.12 9.71
C LEU A 382 -7.40 7.82 10.24
N THR A 383 -8.21 6.80 10.44
CA THR A 383 -7.83 5.54 11.09
C THR A 383 -8.23 4.32 10.25
N PHE A 384 -7.76 3.14 10.66
CA PHE A 384 -8.19 1.87 10.07
C PHE A 384 -9.71 1.69 10.12
N ALA A 385 -10.32 1.90 11.29
CA ALA A 385 -11.74 1.66 11.51
C ALA A 385 -12.62 2.59 10.67
N THR A 386 -12.28 3.89 10.61
CA THR A 386 -12.99 4.84 9.74
C THR A 386 -12.86 4.47 8.27
N GLY A 387 -11.70 3.95 7.86
CA GLY A 387 -11.48 3.47 6.50
C GLY A 387 -12.42 2.34 6.08
N ILE A 388 -12.61 1.36 6.95
CA ILE A 388 -13.57 0.27 6.70
C ILE A 388 -14.98 0.85 6.50
N TRP A 389 -15.45 1.70 7.42
CA TRP A 389 -16.81 2.25 7.35
C TRP A 389 -17.03 3.14 6.13
N VAL A 390 -16.08 4.04 5.83
CA VAL A 390 -16.18 4.97 4.70
C VAL A 390 -16.15 4.24 3.37
N LEU A 391 -15.28 3.24 3.21
CA LEU A 391 -15.24 2.45 1.97
C LEU A 391 -16.53 1.64 1.79
N ILE A 392 -17.05 0.98 2.84
CA ILE A 392 -18.32 0.26 2.77
C ILE A 392 -19.47 1.21 2.38
N PHE A 393 -19.53 2.39 2.99
CA PHE A 393 -20.53 3.40 2.68
C PHE A 393 -20.47 3.81 1.20
N TRP A 394 -19.29 4.15 0.69
CA TRP A 394 -19.13 4.55 -0.72
C TRP A 394 -19.38 3.42 -1.72
N ILE A 395 -19.01 2.18 -1.38
CA ILE A 395 -19.36 0.99 -2.15
C ILE A 395 -20.88 0.85 -2.25
N ALA A 396 -21.61 1.03 -1.15
CA ALA A 396 -23.07 0.97 -1.14
C ALA A 396 -23.68 2.09 -1.99
N VAL A 397 -23.20 3.33 -1.86
CA VAL A 397 -23.64 4.48 -2.66
C VAL A 397 -23.47 4.21 -4.16
N ILE A 398 -22.30 3.73 -4.59
CA ILE A 398 -22.06 3.42 -6.01
C ILE A 398 -22.89 2.22 -6.47
N GLY A 399 -23.07 1.21 -5.61
CA GLY A 399 -23.95 0.08 -5.89
C GLY A 399 -25.38 0.53 -6.20
N VAL A 400 -25.92 1.46 -5.41
CA VAL A 400 -27.23 2.08 -5.65
C VAL A 400 -27.24 2.85 -6.97
N LEU A 401 -26.21 3.66 -7.26
CA LEU A 401 -26.12 4.39 -8.53
C LEU A 401 -26.10 3.45 -9.74
N ILE A 402 -25.34 2.35 -9.69
CA ILE A 402 -25.32 1.33 -10.74
C ILE A 402 -26.70 0.72 -10.92
N ALA A 403 -27.40 0.40 -9.83
CA ALA A 403 -28.75 -0.16 -9.87
C ALA A 403 -29.76 0.81 -10.51
N VAL A 404 -29.70 2.11 -10.16
CA VAL A 404 -30.54 3.16 -10.75
C VAL A 404 -30.27 3.30 -12.23
N VAL A 405 -29.00 3.39 -12.64
CA VAL A 405 -28.62 3.48 -14.07
C VAL A 405 -29.12 2.27 -14.86
N ASN A 406 -28.98 1.06 -14.28
CA ASN A 406 -29.48 -0.15 -14.89
C ASN A 406 -31.02 -0.14 -15.05
N TRP A 407 -31.74 0.29 -14.01
CA TRP A 407 -33.20 0.39 -14.05
C TRP A 407 -33.71 1.37 -15.10
N VAL A 408 -33.09 2.57 -15.20
CA VAL A 408 -33.42 3.56 -16.24
C VAL A 408 -33.20 2.97 -17.63
N HIS A 409 -32.10 2.23 -17.83
CA HIS A 409 -31.80 1.62 -19.11
C HIS A 409 -32.81 0.52 -19.50
N SER A 410 -33.15 -0.38 -18.57
CA SER A 410 -34.14 -1.44 -18.83
C SER A 410 -35.50 -0.88 -19.24
N ARG A 411 -35.95 0.23 -18.63
CA ARG A 411 -37.20 0.92 -19.06
C ARG A 411 -37.13 1.44 -20.48
N ARG A 412 -35.99 2.00 -20.91
CA ARG A 412 -35.81 2.51 -22.28
C ARG A 412 -35.89 1.39 -23.33
N LEU A 413 -35.38 0.21 -23.02
CA LEU A 413 -35.46 -0.96 -23.92
C LEU A 413 -36.90 -1.49 -24.04
N GLN A 414 -37.65 -1.51 -22.94
CA GLN A 414 -39.07 -1.90 -22.96
C GLN A 414 -39.91 -0.94 -23.81
N HIS A 415 -39.69 0.37 -23.72
CA HIS A 415 -40.41 1.33 -24.57
C HIS A 415 -40.10 1.19 -26.07
N ARG A 416 -38.88 0.79 -26.45
CA ARG A 416 -38.48 0.57 -27.86
C ARG A 416 -38.98 -0.72 -28.48
N THR A 417 -39.44 -1.68 -27.67
CA THR A 417 -39.97 -2.97 -28.16
C THR A 417 -41.50 -2.96 -28.30
N VAL A 418 -42.16 -1.92 -27.80
CA VAL A 418 -43.63 -1.73 -27.85
C VAL A 418 -44.05 -0.70 -28.90
N SER A 419 -43.10 0.11 -29.42
CA SER A 419 -43.26 0.97 -30.61
C SER A 419 -42.82 0.24 -31.86
#